data_AF-A0A8H5T979-F1
#
_entry.id   AF-A0A8H5T979-F1
#
_cell.length_a   1.000
_cell.length_b   1.000
_cell.length_c   1.000
_cell.angle_alpha   90.00
_cell.angle_beta   90.00
_cell.angle_gamma   90.00
#
_symmetry.space_group_name_H-M   'P 1'
#
loop_
_entity.id
_entity.type
_entity.pdbx_description
1 polymer ?
#
loop_
_entity_poly.entity_id
_entity_poly.type
_entity_poly.pdbx_seq_one_letter_code
_entity_poly.pdbx_strand_id
1 'polypeptide(L)'
;MGLTPIRIRGKRKYLSKKTSTLGIPISTSGNDNPPVKKMKRSLSDVLASRATRWRPVLQNLPAEILESIFLYSANIALPRAAPIMGAKLSSRATLVRFLIWAFHDTWEQCFGNPEDFKDLDKNDINGDRHLQAQQTWADTYARDRVYKHYLPTLDADSDPFIYSHNHHFEGGVGHFDSRECFEADYQEVTSWKPFQAVGEWGGYDIHPRVRLPTVLITGPWDEKRLRLLFWLRRGGRVYGQEEHESSWEIQLDCLRNAFIDAPEPNVLITNLIDLTTLCQGLPRDIAREERRRIEQRIKWGSDSILGKDILREVYGTIGMFHDGFDAPGSPK
;
A
#
# COMPACT_ATOMS: atom_id res chain seq x y z
N MET A 1 27.10 17.22 30.63
CA MET A 1 27.11 16.87 29.19
C MET A 1 27.86 17.96 28.44
N GLY A 2 28.90 17.63 27.66
CA GLY A 2 29.70 18.62 26.93
C GLY A 2 29.59 18.40 25.42
N LEU A 3 29.19 19.45 24.67
CA LEU A 3 29.00 19.38 23.22
C LEU A 3 30.34 19.45 22.47
N THR A 4 30.50 18.63 21.42
CA THR A 4 31.69 18.60 20.57
C THR A 4 31.76 19.81 19.63
N PRO A 5 32.89 20.55 19.57
CA PRO A 5 32.98 21.77 18.78
C PRO A 5 33.18 21.52 17.28
N ILE A 6 32.33 22.15 16.46
CA ILE A 6 32.38 22.07 14.99
C ILE A 6 33.55 22.91 14.45
N ARG A 7 34.52 22.28 13.77
CA ARG A 7 35.66 22.96 13.14
C ARG A 7 35.31 23.49 11.74
N ILE A 8 34.88 24.75 11.66
CA ILE A 8 34.74 25.47 10.37
C ILE A 8 36.12 25.73 9.76
N ARG A 9 36.36 25.18 8.56
CA ARG A 9 37.66 25.21 7.88
C ARG A 9 37.75 26.32 6.83
N GLY A 10 38.12 27.54 7.23
CA GLY A 10 38.40 28.58 6.22
C GLY A 10 38.45 30.04 6.66
N LYS A 11 39.42 30.45 7.49
CA LYS A 11 39.94 31.84 7.48
C LYS A 11 41.46 31.85 7.64
N ARG A 12 42.18 32.50 6.72
CA ARG A 12 43.60 32.85 6.88
C ARG A 12 43.69 33.90 8.00
N LYS A 13 44.56 33.67 9.00
CA LYS A 13 45.04 34.73 9.90
C LYS A 13 46.45 35.14 9.44
N TYR A 14 46.69 36.45 9.39
CA TYR A 14 48.00 37.03 9.12
C TYR A 14 48.99 36.71 10.26
N LEU A 15 50.29 36.66 9.94
CA LEU A 15 51.34 36.63 10.95
C LEU A 15 51.47 37.99 11.64
N SER A 16 51.66 37.98 12.96
CA SER A 16 52.42 39.01 13.68
C SER A 16 53.46 38.34 14.58
N LYS A 17 54.56 39.04 14.86
CA LYS A 17 55.81 38.49 15.44
C LYS A 17 55.83 38.50 16.98
N LYS A 18 56.81 37.76 17.52
CA LYS A 18 57.03 37.41 18.93
C LYS A 18 57.69 38.52 19.78
N THR A 19 57.48 38.43 21.09
CA THR A 19 58.49 38.57 22.19
C THR A 19 57.76 38.09 23.48
N SER A 20 58.07 37.01 24.21
CA SER A 20 59.28 36.31 24.67
C SER A 20 59.84 36.80 26.01
N THR A 21 59.82 35.93 27.02
CA THR A 21 60.57 36.09 28.28
C THR A 21 61.30 34.78 28.60
N LEU A 22 62.51 34.92 29.15
CA LEU A 22 63.62 33.99 29.39
C LEU A 22 63.25 32.60 30.01
N GLY A 23 64.09 31.54 29.93
CA GLY A 23 65.52 31.48 29.56
C GLY A 23 66.05 30.11 29.05
N ILE A 24 67.36 29.91 29.13
CA ILE A 24 68.23 28.91 28.42
C ILE A 24 69.35 28.44 29.41
N PRO A 25 70.28 27.47 29.16
CA PRO A 25 70.43 26.42 28.12
C PRO A 25 70.91 25.02 28.65
N ILE A 26 71.41 24.16 27.73
CA ILE A 26 72.31 22.96 27.93
C ILE A 26 71.59 21.68 28.39
N SER A 27 71.61 20.52 27.72
CA SER A 27 72.03 20.06 26.36
C SER A 27 71.28 18.72 26.05
N THR A 28 71.51 17.87 25.04
CA THR A 28 72.57 17.67 24.01
C THR A 28 71.97 17.01 22.73
N SER A 29 72.84 16.48 21.86
CA SER A 29 72.62 15.59 20.69
C SER A 29 71.52 14.52 20.81
N GLY A 30 70.78 14.15 19.75
CA GLY A 30 70.78 14.67 18.39
C GLY A 30 70.24 13.63 17.39
N ASN A 31 69.32 13.99 16.50
CA ASN A 31 69.01 13.25 15.28
C ASN A 31 68.25 14.13 14.29
N ASP A 32 68.89 14.50 13.17
CA ASP A 32 68.28 15.36 12.15
C ASP A 32 67.30 14.59 11.27
N ASN A 33 66.04 15.05 11.23
CA ASN A 33 65.10 14.70 10.17
C ASN A 33 64.28 15.94 9.80
N PRO A 34 64.38 16.47 8.56
CA PRO A 34 63.64 17.66 8.16
C PRO A 34 62.13 17.34 8.03
N PRO A 35 61.24 18.31 8.32
CA PRO A 35 59.81 18.08 8.29
C PRO A 35 59.34 17.77 6.86
N VAL A 36 58.74 16.58 6.69
CA VAL A 36 58.24 16.08 5.40
C VAL A 36 57.32 17.12 4.75
N LYS A 37 57.81 17.74 3.66
CA LYS A 37 57.04 18.68 2.85
C LYS A 37 55.80 17.97 2.33
N LYS A 38 54.61 18.45 2.73
CA LYS A 38 53.33 17.96 2.20
C LYS A 38 53.30 18.19 0.69
N MET A 39 53.58 17.15 -0.10
CA MET A 39 53.46 17.19 -1.55
C MET A 39 52.04 17.63 -1.93
N LYS A 40 51.94 18.81 -2.53
CA LYS A 40 50.74 19.23 -3.24
C LYS A 40 50.62 18.33 -4.46
N ARG A 41 49.76 17.30 -4.39
CA ARG A 41 49.43 16.45 -5.55
C ARG A 41 49.04 17.36 -6.72
N SER A 42 49.57 17.07 -7.90
CA SER A 42 49.25 17.87 -9.08
C SER A 42 47.77 17.74 -9.43
N LEU A 43 47.20 18.72 -10.12
CA LEU A 43 45.80 18.66 -10.54
C LEU A 43 45.57 17.45 -11.47
N SER A 44 46.57 17.13 -12.30
CA SER A 44 46.70 15.89 -13.08
C SER A 44 46.63 14.62 -12.22
N ASP A 45 47.40 14.51 -11.12
CA ASP A 45 47.33 13.34 -10.23
C ASP A 45 45.93 13.21 -9.58
N VAL A 46 45.32 14.34 -9.23
CA VAL A 46 43.97 14.35 -8.66
C VAL A 46 42.93 13.89 -9.68
N LEU A 47 43.03 14.33 -10.95
CA LEU A 47 42.16 13.87 -12.04
C LEU A 47 42.41 12.39 -12.40
N ALA A 48 43.66 11.95 -12.51
CA ALA A 48 44.01 10.55 -12.73
C ALA A 48 43.45 9.65 -11.59
N SER A 49 43.60 10.08 -10.32
CA SER A 49 43.02 9.39 -9.16
C SER A 49 41.49 9.47 -9.05
N ARG A 50 40.83 10.26 -9.91
CA ARG A 50 39.37 10.27 -10.08
C ARG A 50 38.95 9.35 -11.23
N ALA A 51 39.69 9.35 -12.34
CA ALA A 51 39.47 8.44 -13.46
C ALA A 51 39.60 6.96 -13.04
N THR A 52 40.58 6.62 -12.18
CA THR A 52 40.72 5.27 -11.61
C THR A 52 39.75 4.96 -10.47
N ARG A 53 39.00 5.96 -9.97
CA ARG A 53 37.87 5.74 -9.04
C ARG A 53 36.58 5.50 -9.81
N TRP A 54 36.61 4.50 -10.68
CA TRP A 54 35.41 3.92 -11.28
C TRP A 54 34.64 3.17 -10.19
N ARG A 55 33.80 3.89 -9.44
CA ARG A 55 32.75 3.26 -8.65
C ARG A 55 31.71 2.77 -9.67
N PRO A 56 31.42 1.46 -9.77
CA PRO A 56 30.28 1.01 -10.54
C PRO A 56 29.04 1.62 -9.90
N VAL A 57 28.46 2.62 -10.57
CA VAL A 57 27.19 3.21 -10.14
C VAL A 57 26.13 2.16 -10.44
N LEU A 58 25.26 1.87 -9.47
CA LEU A 58 24.29 0.77 -9.53
C LEU A 58 23.48 0.76 -10.84
N GLN A 59 23.10 1.94 -11.33
CA GLN A 59 22.40 2.16 -12.61
C GLN A 59 23.14 1.62 -13.87
N ASN A 60 24.47 1.47 -13.82
CA ASN A 60 25.31 1.02 -14.93
C ASN A 60 25.35 -0.52 -15.05
N LEU A 61 24.84 -1.26 -14.05
CA LEU A 61 24.78 -2.72 -14.12
C LEU A 61 23.85 -3.19 -15.26
N PRO A 62 24.06 -4.39 -15.81
CA PRO A 62 23.10 -5.06 -16.69
C PRO A 62 21.72 -5.19 -16.02
N ALA A 63 20.66 -5.32 -16.83
CA ALA A 63 19.30 -5.38 -16.31
C ALA A 63 19.11 -6.61 -15.41
N GLU A 64 19.63 -7.76 -15.84
CA GLU A 64 19.57 -9.07 -15.20
C GLU A 64 20.15 -9.06 -13.76
N ILE A 65 21.25 -8.33 -13.57
CA ILE A 65 21.88 -8.17 -12.25
C ILE A 65 21.05 -7.23 -11.37
N LEU A 66 20.49 -6.15 -11.94
CA LEU A 66 19.57 -5.27 -11.21
C LEU A 66 18.28 -6.01 -10.82
N GLU A 67 17.73 -6.85 -11.69
CA GLU A 67 16.56 -7.69 -11.42
C GLU A 67 16.85 -8.67 -10.29
N SER A 68 18.01 -9.34 -10.31
CA SER A 68 18.43 -10.22 -9.22
C SER A 68 18.52 -9.46 -7.88
N ILE A 69 19.19 -8.30 -7.86
CA ILE A 69 19.29 -7.45 -6.66
C ILE A 69 17.89 -6.99 -6.20
N PHE A 70 17.01 -6.62 -7.13
CA PHE A 70 15.65 -6.19 -6.82
C PHE A 70 14.83 -7.30 -6.18
N LEU A 71 14.82 -8.51 -6.78
CA LEU A 71 14.09 -9.67 -6.27
C LEU A 71 14.61 -10.11 -4.91
N TYR A 72 15.93 -10.27 -4.72
CA TYR A 72 16.50 -10.68 -3.43
C TYR A 72 16.40 -9.63 -2.32
N SER A 73 16.35 -8.33 -2.65
CA SER A 73 16.21 -7.27 -1.64
C SER A 73 14.77 -6.87 -1.36
N ALA A 74 13.82 -7.31 -2.20
CA ALA A 74 12.42 -6.91 -2.23
C ALA A 74 12.17 -5.38 -2.25
N ASN A 75 13.20 -4.57 -2.49
CA ASN A 75 13.19 -3.18 -2.08
C ASN A 75 12.58 -2.28 -3.16
N ILE A 76 11.31 -1.92 -3.00
CA ILE A 76 10.56 -1.02 -3.90
C ILE A 76 11.16 0.40 -4.00
N ALA A 77 12.05 0.81 -3.09
CA ALA A 77 12.80 2.07 -3.25
C ALA A 77 13.88 1.98 -4.34
N LEU A 78 14.34 0.77 -4.70
CA LEU A 78 15.37 0.55 -5.72
C LEU A 78 14.97 1.05 -7.12
N PRO A 79 13.82 0.66 -7.71
CA PRO A 79 13.36 1.25 -8.98
C PRO A 79 13.02 2.74 -8.87
N ARG A 80 12.68 3.24 -7.67
CA ARG A 80 12.38 4.66 -7.42
C ARG A 80 13.62 5.55 -7.27
N ALA A 81 14.78 4.98 -6.95
CA ALA A 81 16.01 5.72 -6.67
C ALA A 81 16.62 6.40 -7.91
N ALA A 82 16.39 5.87 -9.12
CA ALA A 82 16.86 6.47 -10.36
C ALA A 82 15.96 6.07 -11.55
N PRO A 83 15.55 7.01 -12.44
CA PRO A 83 14.67 6.70 -13.59
C PRO A 83 15.20 5.58 -14.50
N ILE A 84 16.52 5.51 -14.70
CA ILE A 84 17.17 4.47 -15.52
C ILE A 84 17.03 3.08 -14.87
N MET A 85 17.11 3.00 -13.54
CA MET A 85 16.90 1.75 -12.80
C MET A 85 15.42 1.36 -12.81
N GLY A 86 14.52 2.32 -12.61
CA GLY A 86 13.08 2.14 -12.77
C GLY A 86 12.72 1.59 -14.15
N ALA A 87 13.27 2.16 -15.22
CA ALA A 87 13.04 1.68 -16.59
C ALA A 87 13.52 0.24 -16.81
N LYS A 88 14.72 -0.12 -16.34
CA LYS A 88 15.25 -1.50 -16.43
C LYS A 88 14.39 -2.50 -15.64
N LEU A 89 13.96 -2.13 -14.42
CA LEU A 89 13.18 -2.98 -13.52
C LEU A 89 11.68 -3.02 -13.82
N SER A 90 11.18 -2.15 -14.70
CA SER A 90 9.76 -2.10 -15.10
C SER A 90 9.37 -3.13 -16.16
N SER A 91 10.26 -4.09 -16.47
CA SER A 91 9.94 -5.19 -17.40
C SER A 91 8.77 -6.03 -16.86
N ARG A 92 7.91 -6.50 -17.76
CA ARG A 92 6.75 -7.32 -17.38
C ARG A 92 7.16 -8.59 -16.64
N ALA A 93 8.23 -9.24 -17.09
CA ALA A 93 8.73 -10.48 -16.48
C ALA A 93 9.28 -10.23 -15.07
N THR A 94 10.04 -9.14 -14.86
CA THR A 94 10.58 -8.76 -13.56
C THR A 94 9.47 -8.52 -12.54
N LEU A 95 8.43 -7.80 -12.95
CA LEU A 95 7.31 -7.44 -12.07
C LEU A 95 6.42 -8.64 -11.75
N VAL A 96 6.16 -9.52 -12.72
CA VAL A 96 5.46 -10.80 -12.45
C VAL A 96 6.27 -11.67 -11.49
N ARG A 97 7.58 -11.82 -11.69
CA ARG A 97 8.46 -12.54 -10.76
C ARG A 97 8.49 -11.93 -9.36
N PHE A 98 8.51 -10.60 -9.26
CA PHE A 98 8.47 -9.90 -7.98
C PHE A 98 7.15 -10.13 -7.23
N LEU A 99 6.02 -10.10 -7.95
CA LEU A 99 4.71 -10.41 -7.36
C LEU A 99 4.61 -11.88 -6.94
N ILE A 100 5.03 -12.82 -7.80
CA ILE A 100 5.10 -14.24 -7.42
C ILE A 100 5.97 -14.40 -6.17
N TRP A 101 7.16 -13.79 -6.12
CA TRP A 101 8.04 -13.87 -4.96
C TRP A 101 7.43 -13.25 -3.70
N ALA A 102 6.74 -12.11 -3.80
CA ALA A 102 6.15 -11.41 -2.67
C ALA A 102 4.89 -12.09 -2.09
N PHE A 103 4.16 -12.88 -2.90
CA PHE A 103 2.96 -13.59 -2.47
C PHE A 103 3.09 -15.11 -2.47
N HIS A 104 4.27 -15.66 -2.80
CA HIS A 104 4.50 -17.11 -2.86
C HIS A 104 4.10 -17.79 -1.55
N ASP A 105 4.66 -17.33 -0.43
CA ASP A 105 4.42 -17.95 0.88
C ASP A 105 2.95 -17.86 1.30
N THR A 106 2.28 -16.75 0.97
CA THR A 106 0.84 -16.55 1.22
C THR A 106 0.01 -17.50 0.36
N TRP A 107 0.22 -17.54 -0.97
CA TRP A 107 -0.53 -18.42 -1.87
C TRP A 107 -0.25 -19.91 -1.60
N GLU A 108 0.99 -20.27 -1.26
CA GLU A 108 1.39 -21.64 -0.92
C GLU A 108 0.61 -22.22 0.26
N GLN A 109 0.20 -21.37 1.19
CA GLN A 109 -0.55 -21.75 2.39
C GLN A 109 -2.07 -21.51 2.25
N CYS A 110 -2.50 -20.40 1.63
CA CYS A 110 -3.91 -19.99 1.53
C CYS A 110 -4.68 -20.60 0.35
N PHE A 111 -4.00 -20.90 -0.76
CA PHE A 111 -4.69 -21.02 -2.05
C PHE A 111 -5.58 -22.26 -2.11
N GLY A 112 -6.89 -22.03 -2.15
CA GLY A 112 -7.90 -23.08 -2.19
C GLY A 112 -8.37 -23.59 -0.82
N ASN A 113 -7.80 -23.15 0.30
CA ASN A 113 -8.24 -23.54 1.65
C ASN A 113 -8.21 -22.37 2.66
N PRO A 114 -9.36 -21.88 3.14
CA PRO A 114 -9.43 -20.71 4.03
C PRO A 114 -9.22 -21.00 5.53
N GLU A 115 -9.08 -22.26 5.97
CA GLU A 115 -9.10 -22.62 7.40
C GLU A 115 -7.76 -22.42 8.14
N ASP A 116 -6.61 -22.40 7.45
CA ASP A 116 -5.28 -22.54 8.05
C ASP A 116 -4.43 -21.24 8.04
N PHE A 117 -4.74 -20.22 8.85
CA PHE A 117 -3.84 -19.04 8.94
C PHE A 117 -3.65 -18.33 10.28
N LYS A 118 -2.38 -18.20 10.70
CA LYS A 118 -1.84 -17.13 11.56
C LYS A 118 -0.39 -16.79 11.17
N ASP A 119 -0.07 -15.49 11.15
CA ASP A 119 1.25 -14.86 11.07
C ASP A 119 2.13 -15.05 9.79
N LEU A 120 2.19 -14.01 8.96
CA LEU A 120 3.23 -13.78 7.93
C LEU A 120 3.70 -12.29 7.92
N ASP A 121 4.53 -11.88 6.95
CA ASP A 121 5.08 -10.51 6.84
C ASP A 121 4.80 -9.85 5.45
N LYS A 122 5.06 -8.55 5.32
CA LYS A 122 4.34 -7.63 4.41
C LYS A 122 5.00 -7.40 3.04
N ASN A 123 4.19 -7.08 2.00
CA ASN A 123 4.38 -5.92 1.07
C ASN A 123 3.23 -5.70 0.04
N ASP A 124 3.37 -4.66 -0.81
CA ASP A 124 2.33 -3.84 -1.48
C ASP A 124 2.09 -4.13 -3.01
N ILE A 125 1.02 -3.57 -3.62
CA ILE A 125 0.23 -4.18 -4.73
C ILE A 125 -0.28 -3.19 -5.83
N ASN A 126 -0.38 -3.64 -7.09
CA ASN A 126 -1.01 -2.98 -8.26
C ASN A 126 -1.66 -3.94 -9.31
N GLY A 127 -2.99 -4.07 -9.25
CA GLY A 127 -3.95 -4.47 -10.30
C GLY A 127 -3.59 -5.59 -11.29
N ASP A 128 -3.62 -5.27 -12.59
CA ASP A 128 -3.65 -6.21 -13.72
C ASP A 128 -2.50 -7.23 -13.76
N ARG A 129 -1.39 -6.93 -13.08
CA ARG A 129 -0.22 -7.79 -12.99
C ARG A 129 -0.38 -8.91 -11.96
N HIS A 130 -1.29 -8.76 -11.00
CA HIS A 130 -1.58 -9.80 -10.00
C HIS A 130 -2.24 -11.01 -10.60
N LEU A 131 -3.29 -10.82 -11.40
CA LEU A 131 -3.99 -11.95 -12.03
C LEU A 131 -3.00 -12.79 -12.85
N GLN A 132 -2.12 -12.15 -13.63
CA GLN A 132 -1.06 -12.90 -14.32
C GLN A 132 -0.08 -13.58 -13.36
N ALA A 133 0.35 -12.93 -12.28
CA ALA A 133 1.27 -13.52 -11.31
C ALA A 133 0.65 -14.72 -10.59
N GLN A 134 -0.62 -14.60 -10.18
CA GLN A 134 -1.42 -15.63 -9.55
C GLN A 134 -1.65 -16.81 -10.50
N GLN A 135 -1.99 -16.56 -11.78
CA GLN A 135 -2.05 -17.60 -12.80
C GLN A 135 -0.72 -18.33 -12.96
N THR A 136 0.37 -17.56 -13.15
CA THR A 136 1.71 -18.13 -13.39
C THR A 136 2.18 -18.96 -12.20
N TRP A 137 1.85 -18.53 -10.97
CA TRP A 137 2.11 -19.30 -9.76
C TRP A 137 1.24 -20.56 -9.71
N ALA A 138 -0.07 -20.47 -9.93
CA ALA A 138 -0.98 -21.62 -9.88
C ALA A 138 -0.62 -22.69 -10.93
N ASP A 139 -0.33 -22.24 -12.16
CA ASP A 139 0.18 -23.06 -13.27
C ASP A 139 1.52 -23.74 -12.97
N THR A 140 2.26 -23.30 -11.94
CA THR A 140 3.58 -23.84 -11.57
C THR A 140 3.55 -24.67 -10.29
N TYR A 141 2.75 -24.28 -9.29
CA TYR A 141 2.80 -24.81 -7.92
C TYR A 141 1.47 -25.37 -7.37
N ALA A 142 0.35 -25.21 -8.10
CA ALA A 142 -0.98 -25.55 -7.59
C ALA A 142 -1.91 -26.26 -8.59
N ARG A 143 -1.39 -26.86 -9.67
CA ARG A 143 -2.21 -27.57 -10.69
C ARG A 143 -3.03 -28.74 -10.15
N ASP A 144 -2.58 -29.33 -9.05
CA ASP A 144 -3.17 -30.45 -8.33
C ASP A 144 -4.10 -30.02 -7.18
N ARG A 145 -4.18 -28.71 -6.89
CA ARG A 145 -5.04 -28.17 -5.84
C ARG A 145 -6.44 -27.90 -6.34
N VAL A 146 -7.41 -27.98 -5.42
CA VAL A 146 -8.78 -27.50 -5.63
C VAL A 146 -8.79 -26.00 -5.42
N TYR A 147 -9.25 -25.25 -6.41
CA TYR A 147 -9.63 -23.84 -6.23
C TYR A 147 -11.13 -23.74 -5.98
N LYS A 148 -11.57 -22.76 -5.19
CA LYS A 148 -12.97 -22.34 -4.99
C LYS A 148 -13.03 -20.82 -4.94
N HIS A 149 -14.14 -20.24 -5.38
CA HIS A 149 -14.38 -18.80 -5.28
C HIS A 149 -14.52 -18.32 -3.82
N TYR A 150 -14.08 -17.09 -3.57
CA TYR A 150 -14.09 -16.45 -2.24
C TYR A 150 -15.37 -15.65 -1.94
N LEU A 151 -16.39 -15.78 -2.78
CA LEU A 151 -17.70 -15.20 -2.55
C LEU A 151 -18.51 -16.06 -1.57
N PRO A 152 -19.40 -15.43 -0.77
CA PRO A 152 -20.16 -16.13 0.26
C PRO A 152 -21.18 -17.05 -0.40
N THR A 153 -21.21 -18.33 -0.03
CA THR A 153 -22.18 -19.29 -0.60
C THR A 153 -23.59 -19.16 -0.01
N LEU A 154 -23.72 -18.44 1.11
CA LEU A 154 -24.97 -18.19 1.82
C LEU A 154 -25.07 -16.69 2.13
N ASP A 155 -26.29 -16.14 2.13
CA ASP A 155 -26.54 -14.78 2.62
C ASP A 155 -26.71 -14.73 4.15
N ALA A 156 -27.04 -13.56 4.69
CA ALA A 156 -27.25 -13.38 6.13
C ALA A 156 -28.45 -14.17 6.70
N ASP A 157 -29.44 -14.52 5.87
CA ASP A 157 -30.59 -15.35 6.26
C ASP A 157 -30.28 -16.86 6.11
N SER A 158 -29.03 -17.20 5.73
CA SER A 158 -28.54 -18.55 5.41
C SER A 158 -29.16 -19.16 4.13
N ASP A 159 -29.75 -18.34 3.27
CA ASP A 159 -30.25 -18.80 1.97
C ASP A 159 -29.08 -18.93 0.96
N PRO A 160 -29.03 -19.99 0.14
CA PRO A 160 -27.95 -20.17 -0.83
C PRO A 160 -27.94 -19.10 -1.92
N PHE A 161 -26.77 -18.49 -2.15
CA PHE A 161 -26.57 -17.61 -3.31
C PHE A 161 -26.64 -18.42 -4.62
N ILE A 162 -27.61 -18.07 -5.47
CA ILE A 162 -27.71 -18.59 -6.84
C ILE A 162 -26.92 -17.67 -7.76
N TYR A 163 -25.64 -17.98 -7.93
CA TYR A 163 -24.75 -17.28 -8.86
C TYR A 163 -25.31 -17.30 -10.29
N SER A 164 -25.41 -16.13 -10.90
CA SER A 164 -26.15 -15.97 -12.18
C SER A 164 -25.32 -16.22 -13.44
N HIS A 165 -24.02 -16.51 -13.30
CA HIS A 165 -23.07 -16.54 -14.41
C HIS A 165 -22.64 -17.96 -14.79
N ASN A 166 -22.34 -18.16 -16.08
CA ASN A 166 -21.92 -19.45 -16.66
C ASN A 166 -20.50 -19.93 -16.24
N HIS A 167 -19.90 -19.33 -15.20
CA HIS A 167 -18.61 -19.75 -14.65
C HIS A 167 -18.84 -20.71 -13.47
N HIS A 168 -18.04 -21.77 -13.36
CA HIS A 168 -18.19 -22.77 -12.30
C HIS A 168 -17.71 -22.23 -10.95
N PHE A 169 -18.60 -21.58 -10.18
CA PHE A 169 -18.29 -21.04 -8.85
C PHE A 169 -17.90 -22.09 -7.79
N GLU A 170 -18.34 -23.35 -7.98
CA GLU A 170 -17.92 -24.49 -7.18
C GLU A 170 -16.40 -24.77 -7.30
N GLY A 171 -15.78 -24.31 -8.40
CA GLY A 171 -14.36 -24.50 -8.68
C GLY A 171 -14.01 -25.94 -9.06
N GLY A 172 -12.77 -26.37 -8.75
CA GLY A 172 -12.30 -27.71 -9.10
C GLY A 172 -10.78 -27.90 -9.04
N VAL A 173 -10.34 -29.15 -9.20
CA VAL A 173 -8.92 -29.52 -9.28
C VAL A 173 -8.33 -28.99 -10.58
N GLY A 174 -7.29 -28.14 -10.49
CA GLY A 174 -6.55 -27.63 -11.66
C GLY A 174 -7.35 -26.74 -12.62
N HIS A 175 -8.59 -26.38 -12.27
CA HIS A 175 -9.48 -25.52 -13.07
C HIS A 175 -9.52 -24.09 -12.51
N PHE A 176 -8.37 -23.42 -12.55
CA PHE A 176 -8.23 -22.03 -12.13
C PHE A 176 -7.77 -21.16 -13.29
N ASP A 177 -8.66 -20.30 -13.79
CA ASP A 177 -8.29 -19.10 -14.54
C ASP A 177 -8.52 -17.87 -13.64
N SER A 178 -7.43 -17.29 -13.16
CA SER A 178 -7.41 -16.10 -12.30
C SER A 178 -8.21 -14.91 -12.85
N ARG A 179 -8.29 -14.76 -14.17
CA ARG A 179 -8.98 -13.65 -14.82
C ARG A 179 -10.45 -13.93 -14.98
N GLU A 180 -10.84 -15.12 -15.45
CA GLU A 180 -12.25 -15.49 -15.56
C GLU A 180 -12.90 -15.57 -14.17
N CYS A 181 -12.19 -16.14 -13.18
CA CYS A 181 -12.63 -16.15 -11.78
C CYS A 181 -12.77 -14.74 -11.21
N PHE A 182 -11.82 -13.84 -11.49
CA PHE A 182 -11.88 -12.45 -11.04
C PHE A 182 -13.04 -11.68 -11.67
N GLU A 183 -13.28 -11.86 -12.98
CA GLU A 183 -14.38 -11.19 -13.67
C GLU A 183 -15.73 -11.72 -13.17
N ALA A 184 -15.88 -13.03 -13.02
CA ALA A 184 -17.09 -13.64 -12.47
C ALA A 184 -17.41 -13.10 -11.06
N ASP A 185 -16.41 -13.04 -10.17
CA ASP A 185 -16.63 -12.48 -8.83
C ASP A 185 -16.92 -10.97 -8.85
N TYR A 186 -16.29 -10.21 -9.75
CA TYR A 186 -16.51 -8.76 -9.87
C TYR A 186 -17.91 -8.43 -10.39
N GLN A 187 -18.40 -9.17 -11.39
CA GLN A 187 -19.74 -9.00 -11.95
C GLN A 187 -20.81 -9.37 -10.92
N GLU A 188 -20.61 -10.46 -10.18
CA GLU A 188 -21.53 -10.90 -9.12
C GLU A 188 -21.64 -9.83 -8.01
N VAL A 189 -20.52 -9.33 -7.47
CA VAL A 189 -20.53 -8.27 -6.44
C VAL A 189 -21.06 -6.93 -6.97
N THR A 190 -20.93 -6.66 -8.27
CA THR A 190 -21.54 -5.50 -8.93
C THR A 190 -23.07 -5.65 -9.08
N SER A 191 -23.59 -6.88 -9.10
CA SER A 191 -25.02 -7.17 -9.18
C SER A 191 -25.74 -7.12 -7.83
N TRP A 192 -24.99 -7.19 -6.73
CA TRP A 192 -25.52 -7.13 -5.37
C TRP A 192 -26.30 -5.83 -5.09
N LYS A 193 -27.30 -5.91 -4.23
CA LYS A 193 -27.99 -4.72 -3.71
C LYS A 193 -27.02 -3.86 -2.90
N PRO A 194 -27.31 -2.56 -2.70
CA PRO A 194 -26.49 -1.75 -1.83
C PRO A 194 -26.55 -2.26 -0.39
N PHE A 195 -25.40 -2.30 0.30
CA PHE A 195 -25.27 -2.88 1.64
C PHE A 195 -25.83 -4.30 1.73
N GLN A 196 -25.60 -5.14 0.71
CA GLN A 196 -26.07 -6.51 0.70
C GLN A 196 -25.55 -7.25 1.94
N ALA A 197 -26.46 -7.77 2.74
CA ALA A 197 -26.14 -8.50 3.97
C ALA A 197 -25.51 -9.85 3.60
N VAL A 198 -24.19 -9.85 3.49
CA VAL A 198 -23.34 -11.02 3.28
C VAL A 198 -22.57 -11.34 4.55
N GLY A 199 -22.28 -12.63 4.76
CA GLY A 199 -21.29 -13.04 5.76
C GLY A 199 -19.89 -12.53 5.44
N GLU A 200 -18.93 -12.87 6.30
CA GLU A 200 -17.52 -12.59 6.00
C GLU A 200 -17.12 -13.27 4.68
N TRP A 201 -16.54 -12.48 3.77
CA TRP A 201 -16.11 -12.91 2.44
C TRP A 201 -14.80 -12.27 2.05
N GLY A 202 -14.17 -12.82 1.01
CA GLY A 202 -12.77 -12.58 0.67
C GLY A 202 -11.91 -13.75 1.15
N GLY A 203 -10.92 -14.11 0.34
CA GLY A 203 -9.95 -15.15 0.66
C GLY A 203 -8.81 -14.61 1.50
N TYR A 204 -7.68 -15.31 1.43
CA TYR A 204 -6.42 -14.90 2.06
C TYR A 204 -5.31 -14.72 1.01
N ASP A 205 -5.66 -14.39 -0.23
CA ASP A 205 -4.71 -14.17 -1.34
C ASP A 205 -3.68 -13.06 -1.06
N ILE A 206 -3.95 -12.18 -0.09
CA ILE A 206 -3.03 -11.14 0.36
C ILE A 206 -2.85 -11.15 1.86
N HIS A 207 -1.70 -10.65 2.29
CA HIS A 207 -1.37 -10.55 3.70
C HIS A 207 -2.35 -9.61 4.44
N PRO A 208 -2.89 -9.97 5.63
CA PRO A 208 -3.91 -9.17 6.32
C PRO A 208 -3.50 -7.73 6.64
N ARG A 209 -2.19 -7.44 6.71
CA ARG A 209 -1.64 -6.11 6.96
C ARG A 209 -1.16 -5.38 5.70
N VAL A 210 -1.68 -5.73 4.52
CA VAL A 210 -1.52 -4.92 3.31
C VAL A 210 -2.28 -3.60 3.54
N ARG A 211 -1.53 -2.52 3.71
CA ARG A 211 -2.10 -1.18 3.88
C ARG A 211 -2.85 -0.78 2.61
N LEU A 212 -4.09 -0.34 2.76
CA LEU A 212 -4.86 0.18 1.65
C LEU A 212 -4.29 1.54 1.19
N PRO A 213 -3.93 1.72 -0.10
CA PRO A 213 -3.55 3.02 -0.63
C PRO A 213 -4.69 4.04 -0.46
N THR A 214 -4.43 5.18 0.16
CA THR A 214 -5.45 6.20 0.46
C THR A 214 -6.31 6.59 -0.75
N VAL A 215 -5.71 6.68 -1.94
CA VAL A 215 -6.43 6.99 -3.20
C VAL A 215 -7.48 5.96 -3.63
N LEU A 216 -7.39 4.71 -3.11
CA LEU A 216 -8.40 3.67 -3.32
C LEU A 216 -9.51 3.71 -2.26
N ILE A 217 -9.29 4.41 -1.13
CA ILE A 217 -10.30 4.62 -0.09
C ILE A 217 -11.06 5.93 -0.33
N THR A 218 -10.36 7.03 -0.62
CA THR A 218 -10.98 8.36 -0.72
C THR A 218 -11.74 8.57 -2.02
N GLY A 219 -11.41 7.83 -3.09
CA GLY A 219 -11.89 8.13 -4.43
C GLY A 219 -11.41 9.51 -4.96
N PRO A 220 -12.05 10.05 -6.01
CA PRO A 220 -13.02 9.35 -6.87
C PRO A 220 -12.36 8.18 -7.61
N TRP A 221 -13.17 7.20 -8.01
CA TRP A 221 -12.70 5.97 -8.66
C TRP A 221 -13.01 5.97 -10.15
N ASP A 222 -12.03 5.56 -10.95
CA ASP A 222 -12.28 4.99 -12.27
C ASP A 222 -12.47 3.47 -12.14
N GLU A 223 -12.90 2.81 -13.21
CA GLU A 223 -13.10 1.36 -13.27
C GLU A 223 -11.84 0.58 -12.83
N LYS A 224 -10.65 1.12 -13.12
CA LYS A 224 -9.38 0.51 -12.74
C LYS A 224 -9.16 0.54 -11.22
N ARG A 225 -9.48 1.66 -10.56
CA ARG A 225 -9.41 1.79 -9.09
C ARG A 225 -10.47 0.95 -8.40
N LEU A 226 -11.69 0.86 -8.95
CA LEU A 226 -12.74 -0.02 -8.43
C LEU A 226 -12.30 -1.48 -8.48
N ARG A 227 -11.79 -1.95 -9.63
CA ARG A 227 -11.25 -3.31 -9.79
C ARG A 227 -10.07 -3.60 -8.86
N LEU A 228 -9.19 -2.62 -8.59
CA LEU A 228 -8.08 -2.80 -7.66
C LEU A 228 -8.55 -2.82 -6.19
N LEU A 229 -9.50 -1.96 -5.81
CA LEU A 229 -10.12 -2.00 -4.48
C LEU A 229 -10.85 -3.34 -4.26
N PHE A 230 -11.62 -3.79 -5.25
CA PHE A 230 -12.26 -5.10 -5.24
C PHE A 230 -11.24 -6.24 -5.15
N TRP A 231 -10.14 -6.21 -5.91
CA TRP A 231 -9.07 -7.20 -5.82
C TRP A 231 -8.49 -7.30 -4.40
N LEU A 232 -8.27 -6.16 -3.75
CA LEU A 232 -7.83 -6.09 -2.35
C LEU A 232 -8.91 -6.66 -1.39
N ARG A 233 -10.19 -6.29 -1.57
CA ARG A 233 -11.31 -6.78 -0.75
C ARG A 233 -11.51 -8.29 -0.89
N ARG A 234 -11.49 -8.80 -2.12
CA ARG A 234 -11.58 -10.22 -2.50
C ARG A 234 -10.39 -11.02 -1.99
N GLY A 235 -9.21 -10.42 -1.87
CA GLY A 235 -8.03 -11.06 -1.28
C GLY A 235 -8.01 -11.09 0.26
N GLY A 236 -9.03 -10.51 0.92
CA GLY A 236 -9.20 -10.53 2.38
C GLY A 236 -9.01 -9.19 3.09
N ARG A 237 -8.63 -8.11 2.39
CA ARG A 237 -8.39 -6.82 3.06
C ARG A 237 -9.68 -6.01 3.24
N VAL A 238 -10.08 -5.82 4.50
CA VAL A 238 -11.17 -4.93 4.90
C VAL A 238 -10.59 -3.59 5.37
N TYR A 239 -11.21 -2.48 4.96
CA TYR A 239 -10.83 -1.14 5.40
C TYR A 239 -11.11 -0.94 6.90
N GLY A 240 -10.19 -0.27 7.61
CA GLY A 240 -10.37 0.17 8.99
C GLY A 240 -10.29 -0.94 10.05
N GLN A 241 -9.83 -2.15 9.69
CA GLN A 241 -9.41 -3.18 10.64
C GLN A 241 -8.22 -2.76 11.51
N GLU A 242 -7.38 -1.83 11.05
CA GLU A 242 -6.26 -1.31 11.83
C GLU A 242 -6.52 0.15 12.25
N GLU A 243 -6.41 0.46 13.55
CA GLU A 243 -6.74 1.77 14.16
C GLU A 243 -6.11 2.99 13.45
N HIS A 244 -4.97 2.80 12.80
CA HIS A 244 -4.19 3.86 12.16
C HIS A 244 -4.54 4.10 10.67
N GLU A 245 -5.47 3.33 10.11
CA GLU A 245 -6.07 3.62 8.78
C GLU A 245 -7.27 4.57 8.89
N SER A 246 -7.93 4.61 10.05
CA SER A 246 -9.18 5.36 10.31
C SER A 246 -8.93 6.82 10.71
N SER A 247 -8.36 7.62 9.79
CA SER A 247 -8.41 9.09 9.89
C SER A 247 -9.79 9.58 9.43
N TRP A 248 -10.42 10.44 10.23
CA TRP A 248 -11.76 10.97 9.93
C TRP A 248 -11.78 11.80 8.65
N GLU A 249 -10.66 12.39 8.27
CA GLU A 249 -10.48 13.08 6.99
C GLU A 249 -10.59 12.10 5.81
N ILE A 250 -9.94 10.91 5.90
CA ILE A 250 -10.01 9.86 4.88
C ILE A 250 -11.42 9.28 4.77
N GLN A 251 -12.06 9.02 5.92
CA GLN A 251 -13.46 8.58 5.99
C GLN A 251 -14.42 9.59 5.35
N LEU A 252 -14.25 10.89 5.66
CA LEU A 252 -15.08 11.96 5.13
C LEU A 252 -14.93 12.12 3.61
N ASP A 253 -13.71 12.06 3.10
CA ASP A 253 -13.45 12.12 1.65
C ASP A 253 -14.07 10.93 0.92
N CYS A 254 -14.01 9.72 1.51
CA CYS A 254 -14.71 8.54 0.99
C CYS A 254 -16.24 8.75 0.98
N LEU A 255 -16.84 9.15 2.10
CA LEU A 255 -18.29 9.39 2.21
C LEU A 255 -18.78 10.44 1.19
N ARG A 256 -18.01 11.52 1.01
CA ARG A 256 -18.32 12.57 0.03
C ARG A 256 -18.22 12.05 -1.41
N ASN A 257 -17.08 11.45 -1.79
CA ASN A 257 -16.85 10.99 -3.16
C ASN A 257 -17.67 9.75 -3.54
N ALA A 258 -18.15 8.96 -2.58
CA ALA A 258 -19.02 7.81 -2.82
C ALA A 258 -20.51 8.17 -2.81
N PHE A 259 -20.97 9.05 -1.90
CA PHE A 259 -22.40 9.20 -1.61
C PHE A 259 -22.90 10.65 -1.63
N ILE A 260 -22.20 11.60 -1.00
CA ILE A 260 -22.76 12.95 -0.74
C ILE A 260 -22.57 13.91 -1.92
N ASP A 261 -21.40 13.85 -2.58
CA ASP A 261 -20.99 14.75 -3.67
C ASP A 261 -20.94 14.06 -5.05
N ALA A 262 -21.00 12.72 -5.09
CA ALA A 262 -21.12 11.94 -6.33
C ALA A 262 -22.43 12.25 -7.08
N PRO A 263 -22.50 12.24 -8.43
CA PRO A 263 -23.77 12.51 -9.16
C PRO A 263 -24.91 11.54 -8.81
N GLU A 264 -24.59 10.27 -8.58
CA GLU A 264 -25.44 9.23 -7.96
C GLU A 264 -24.57 8.48 -6.93
N PRO A 265 -25.14 7.96 -5.83
CA PRO A 265 -24.40 7.18 -4.85
C PRO A 265 -23.80 5.90 -5.45
N ASN A 266 -22.53 5.62 -5.15
CA ASN A 266 -21.81 4.49 -5.72
C ASN A 266 -22.19 3.16 -5.03
N VAL A 267 -23.06 2.39 -5.70
CA VAL A 267 -23.53 1.07 -5.24
C VAL A 267 -22.38 0.13 -4.91
N LEU A 268 -21.36 0.00 -5.76
CA LEU A 268 -20.27 -0.95 -5.54
C LEU A 268 -19.49 -0.63 -4.25
N ILE A 269 -19.26 0.66 -3.94
CA ILE A 269 -18.56 1.05 -2.71
C ILE A 269 -19.33 0.61 -1.45
N THR A 270 -20.67 0.57 -1.48
CA THR A 270 -21.49 0.08 -0.34
C THR A 270 -21.22 -1.39 0.02
N ASN A 271 -20.71 -2.17 -0.93
CA ASN A 271 -20.40 -3.60 -0.76
C ASN A 271 -18.89 -3.87 -0.61
N LEU A 272 -18.02 -2.91 -0.94
CA LEU A 272 -16.56 -3.02 -0.80
C LEU A 272 -16.02 -2.42 0.51
N ILE A 273 -16.68 -1.41 1.07
CA ILE A 273 -16.25 -0.72 2.29
C ILE A 273 -17.41 -0.71 3.29
N ASP A 274 -17.16 -1.19 4.51
CA ASP A 274 -18.14 -1.15 5.59
C ASP A 274 -18.49 0.30 5.98
N LEU A 275 -19.78 0.62 5.89
CA LEU A 275 -20.33 1.93 6.23
C LEU A 275 -20.19 2.24 7.72
N THR A 276 -20.27 1.22 8.59
CA THR A 276 -20.10 1.35 10.04
C THR A 276 -18.73 1.94 10.35
N THR A 277 -17.69 1.33 9.79
CA THR A 277 -16.29 1.76 9.86
C THR A 277 -16.02 3.09 9.14
N LEU A 278 -16.80 3.48 8.13
CA LEU A 278 -16.72 4.81 7.52
C LEU A 278 -17.33 5.92 8.40
N CYS A 279 -18.41 5.63 9.12
CA CYS A 279 -19.09 6.63 9.96
C CYS A 279 -18.46 6.76 11.36
N GLN A 280 -17.79 5.72 11.86
CA GLN A 280 -17.18 5.70 13.19
C GLN A 280 -15.98 6.65 13.29
N GLY A 281 -16.04 7.60 14.23
CA GLY A 281 -14.92 8.50 14.55
C GLY A 281 -14.99 9.89 13.92
N LEU A 282 -16.02 10.18 13.12
CA LEU A 282 -16.25 11.53 12.59
C LEU A 282 -16.46 12.56 13.72
N PRO A 283 -15.90 13.79 13.61
CA PRO A 283 -16.22 14.87 14.53
C PRO A 283 -17.73 15.21 14.50
N ARG A 284 -18.31 15.50 15.68
CA ARG A 284 -19.77 15.64 15.84
C ARG A 284 -20.37 16.80 15.02
N ASP A 285 -19.62 17.87 14.83
CA ASP A 285 -19.97 19.00 13.98
C ASP A 285 -19.94 18.64 12.49
N ILE A 286 -18.90 17.93 12.04
CA ILE A 286 -18.80 17.37 10.68
C ILE A 286 -19.95 16.41 10.39
N ALA A 287 -20.22 15.46 11.28
CA ALA A 287 -21.30 14.49 11.14
C ALA A 287 -22.69 15.14 11.02
N ARG A 288 -22.95 16.21 11.79
CA ARG A 288 -24.19 17.00 11.69
C ARG A 288 -24.30 17.73 10.37
N GLU A 289 -23.22 18.33 9.89
CA GLU A 289 -23.20 19.05 8.62
C GLU A 289 -23.41 18.10 7.44
N GLU A 290 -22.72 16.96 7.40
CA GLU A 290 -22.92 15.97 6.33
C GLU A 290 -24.34 15.38 6.36
N ARG A 291 -24.92 15.08 7.54
CA ARG A 291 -26.33 14.67 7.64
C ARG A 291 -27.30 15.73 7.10
N ARG A 292 -27.05 17.01 7.37
CA ARG A 292 -27.84 18.13 6.83
C ARG A 292 -27.74 18.20 5.30
N ARG A 293 -26.55 17.95 4.72
CA ARG A 293 -26.33 17.88 3.26
C ARG A 293 -27.09 16.69 2.65
N ILE A 294 -27.03 15.52 3.28
CA ILE A 294 -27.76 14.32 2.86
C ILE A 294 -29.27 14.52 2.92
N GLU A 295 -29.81 15.12 3.99
CA GLU A 295 -31.25 15.44 4.10
C GLU A 295 -31.71 16.37 2.96
N GLN A 296 -30.93 17.41 2.66
CA GLN A 296 -31.20 18.31 1.54
C GLN A 296 -31.18 17.58 0.20
N ARG A 297 -30.24 16.65 0.01
CA ARG A 297 -30.13 15.81 -1.20
C ARG A 297 -31.29 14.83 -1.35
N ILE A 298 -31.69 14.12 -0.29
CA ILE A 298 -32.87 13.23 -0.33
C ILE A 298 -34.13 14.01 -0.74
N LYS A 299 -34.32 15.22 -0.19
CA LYS A 299 -35.52 16.04 -0.40
C LYS A 299 -35.56 16.74 -1.77
N TRP A 300 -34.43 17.29 -2.22
CA TRP A 300 -34.38 18.17 -3.40
C TRP A 300 -33.48 17.67 -4.54
N GLY A 301 -32.65 16.65 -4.28
CA GLY A 301 -31.79 16.01 -5.28
C GLY A 301 -32.58 15.18 -6.28
N SER A 302 -32.03 15.08 -7.48
CA SER A 302 -32.55 14.30 -8.61
C SER A 302 -32.17 12.82 -8.56
N ASP A 303 -31.67 12.33 -7.42
CA ASP A 303 -31.25 10.94 -7.23
C ASP A 303 -32.34 9.93 -7.58
N SER A 304 -31.91 8.81 -8.15
CA SER A 304 -32.70 7.60 -8.31
C SER A 304 -33.34 7.12 -6.98
N ILE A 305 -34.39 6.31 -7.05
CA ILE A 305 -35.03 5.74 -5.84
C ILE A 305 -33.97 4.98 -5.01
N LEU A 306 -33.16 4.16 -5.67
CA LEU A 306 -32.05 3.41 -5.08
C LEU A 306 -31.01 4.34 -4.45
N GLY A 307 -30.63 5.44 -5.13
CA GLY A 307 -29.74 6.46 -4.59
C GLY A 307 -30.30 7.09 -3.31
N LYS A 308 -31.61 7.39 -3.27
CA LYS A 308 -32.26 7.91 -2.06
C LYS A 308 -32.34 6.90 -0.93
N ASP A 309 -32.44 5.60 -1.22
CA ASP A 309 -32.35 4.55 -0.21
C ASP A 309 -30.92 4.43 0.37
N ILE A 310 -29.89 4.46 -0.48
CA ILE A 310 -28.48 4.51 -0.03
C ILE A 310 -28.23 5.73 0.87
N LEU A 311 -28.70 6.91 0.46
CA LEU A 311 -28.57 8.13 1.24
C LEU A 311 -29.28 8.07 2.59
N ARG A 312 -30.43 7.38 2.70
CA ARG A 312 -31.12 7.16 3.98
C ARG A 312 -30.29 6.28 4.91
N GLU A 313 -29.68 5.22 4.39
CA GLU A 313 -28.83 4.32 5.18
C GLU A 313 -27.57 5.04 5.70
N VAL A 314 -26.89 5.80 4.84
CA VAL A 314 -25.75 6.65 5.22
C VAL A 314 -26.17 7.69 6.27
N TYR A 315 -27.32 8.35 6.10
CA TYR A 315 -27.87 9.30 7.09
C TYR A 315 -28.17 8.63 8.44
N GLY A 316 -28.70 7.41 8.43
CA GLY A 316 -28.99 6.60 9.60
C GLY A 316 -27.73 6.20 10.35
N THR A 317 -26.74 5.65 9.65
CA THR A 317 -25.48 5.15 10.22
C THR A 317 -24.64 6.29 10.83
N ILE A 318 -24.57 7.46 10.19
CA ILE A 318 -23.95 8.65 10.82
C ILE A 318 -24.74 9.07 12.07
N GLY A 319 -26.07 8.94 12.08
CA GLY A 319 -26.90 9.23 13.26
C GLY A 319 -26.57 8.32 14.45
N MET A 320 -26.42 7.02 14.22
CA MET A 320 -26.15 6.01 15.27
C MET A 320 -24.96 6.39 16.15
N PHE A 321 -23.86 6.88 15.57
CA PHE A 321 -22.64 7.23 16.31
C PHE A 321 -22.66 8.59 17.02
N HIS A 322 -23.65 9.46 16.76
CA HIS A 322 -23.60 10.88 17.16
C HIS A 322 -24.85 11.42 17.86
N ASP A 323 -25.97 10.69 17.77
CA ASP A 323 -27.24 11.03 18.41
C ASP A 323 -27.35 10.48 19.86
N GLY A 324 -26.36 9.72 20.34
CA GLY A 324 -26.28 9.26 21.73
C GLY A 324 -26.91 7.88 21.98
N PHE A 325 -27.03 7.05 20.94
CA PHE A 325 -27.17 5.61 21.14
C PHE A 325 -25.81 5.06 21.59
N ASP A 326 -25.78 4.37 22.74
CA ASP A 326 -24.57 3.71 23.22
C ASP A 326 -24.09 2.71 22.16
N ALA A 327 -22.88 2.92 21.63
CA ALA A 327 -22.27 1.96 20.72
C ALA A 327 -22.11 0.61 21.46
N PRO A 328 -22.55 -0.52 20.87
CA PRO A 328 -22.47 -1.82 21.52
C PRO A 328 -21.02 -2.19 21.80
N GLY A 329 -20.59 -2.07 23.06
CA GLY A 329 -19.20 -2.27 23.49
C GLY A 329 -18.58 -1.12 24.30
N SER A 330 -19.24 0.03 24.46
CA SER A 330 -18.75 1.07 25.38
C SER A 330 -18.86 0.60 26.84
N PRO A 331 -17.77 0.57 27.63
CA PRO A 331 -17.85 0.22 29.04
C PRO A 331 -18.57 1.31 29.84
N LYS A 332 -19.42 0.88 30.78
CA LYS A 332 -20.17 1.76 31.71
C LYS A 332 -19.33 2.18 32.91
#